data_AF-A0A183D3F9-F1
#
_entry.id   AF-A0A183D3F9-F1
#
_cell.length_a   1.000
_cell.length_b   1.000
_cell.length_c   1.000
_cell.angle_alpha   90.00
_cell.angle_beta   90.00
_cell.angle_gamma   90.00
#
_symmetry.space_group_name_H-M   'P 1'
#
loop_
_entity.id
_entity.type
_entity.pdbx_description
1 polymer ?
#
loop_
_entity_poly.entity_id
_entity_poly.type
_entity_poly.pdbx_seq_one_letter_code
_entity_poly.pdbx_strand_id
1 'polypeptide(L)'
;MFSAITVIPAAIQLCVFPLCPESPKYTLIVKNQPEQAERDLQKLRNKDDVSAEMDLMREEQAQMAATEKVGVSDLFHGIYRWPMFIAIMMMVAQQFSGINVAMFFSTSIFEDAGLGSNAVYATLVMGLANVLMTMLSVYLACFHVFVQVLI
;
A
#
# COMPACT_ATOMS: atom_id res chain seq x y z
N MET A 1 7.13 -29.00 -1.79
CA MET A 1 6.35 -28.58 -2.96
C MET A 1 5.79 -27.14 -2.81
N PHE A 2 5.43 -26.68 -1.60
CA PHE A 2 5.00 -25.28 -1.37
C PHE A 2 6.09 -24.20 -1.56
N SER A 3 7.36 -24.50 -1.26
CA SER A 3 8.46 -23.52 -1.39
C SER A 3 8.73 -23.08 -2.83
N ALA A 4 8.42 -23.91 -3.83
CA ALA A 4 8.64 -23.55 -5.23
C ALA A 4 7.70 -22.43 -5.70
N ILE A 5 6.46 -22.40 -5.19
CA ILE A 5 5.46 -21.38 -5.54
C ILE A 5 5.85 -20.01 -4.96
N THR A 6 6.47 -19.97 -3.78
CA THR A 6 6.93 -18.72 -3.16
C THR A 6 8.24 -18.19 -3.75
N VAL A 7 9.09 -19.07 -4.29
CA VAL A 7 10.37 -18.70 -4.90
C VAL A 7 10.17 -17.98 -6.23
N ILE A 8 9.12 -18.32 -6.99
CA ILE A 8 8.86 -17.71 -8.30
C ILE A 8 8.61 -16.19 -8.20
N PRO A 9 7.65 -15.69 -7.38
CA PRO A 9 7.46 -14.24 -7.21
C PRO A 9 8.70 -13.55 -6.64
N ALA A 10 9.42 -14.18 -5.70
CA ALA A 10 10.63 -13.61 -5.13
C ALA A 10 11.75 -13.45 -6.18
N ALA A 11 11.94 -14.45 -7.05
CA ALA A 11 12.90 -14.37 -8.15
C ALA A 11 12.50 -13.31 -9.18
N ILE A 12 11.20 -13.24 -9.54
CA ILE A 12 10.69 -12.17 -10.42
C ILE A 12 10.95 -10.80 -9.79
N GLN A 13 10.63 -10.61 -8.52
CA GLN A 13 10.85 -9.35 -7.81
C GLN A 13 12.33 -8.96 -7.81
N LEU A 14 13.25 -9.92 -7.58
CA LEU A 14 14.68 -9.67 -7.59
C LEU A 14 15.19 -9.28 -8.99
N CYS A 15 14.65 -9.89 -10.05
CA CYS A 15 14.96 -9.51 -11.43
C CYS A 15 14.38 -8.15 -11.85
N VAL A 16 13.21 -7.77 -11.32
CA VAL A 16 12.52 -6.51 -11.67
C VAL A 16 13.05 -5.32 -10.86
N PHE A 17 13.48 -5.53 -9.61
CA PHE A 17 13.93 -4.44 -8.73
C PHE A 17 15.00 -3.52 -9.34
N PRO A 18 16.01 -4.01 -10.08
CA PRO A 18 17.01 -3.16 -10.74
C PRO A 18 16.45 -2.28 -11.88
N LEU A 19 15.28 -2.61 -12.43
CA LEU A 19 14.62 -1.83 -13.49
C LEU A 19 13.77 -0.69 -12.92
N CYS A 20 13.38 -0.76 -11.64
CA CYS A 20 12.57 0.26 -10.99
C CYS A 20 13.44 1.47 -10.62
N PRO A 21 13.05 2.70 -11.01
CA PRO A 21 13.73 3.89 -10.52
C PRO A 21 13.58 3.99 -9.01
N GLU A 22 14.59 4.53 -8.33
CA GLU A 22 14.49 4.83 -6.91
C GLU A 22 13.41 5.89 -6.66
N SER A 23 12.91 5.97 -5.43
CA SER A 23 11.93 7.00 -5.04
C SER A 23 12.54 8.40 -5.21
N PRO A 24 11.97 9.30 -6.06
CA PRO A 24 12.50 10.64 -6.26
C PRO A 24 12.60 11.45 -4.97
N LYS A 25 11.65 11.28 -4.04
CA LYS A 25 11.68 11.89 -2.70
C LYS A 25 12.89 11.42 -1.90
N TYR A 26 13.21 10.13 -1.93
CA TYR A 26 14.38 9.61 -1.22
C TYR A 26 15.69 10.16 -1.81
N THR A 27 15.82 10.17 -3.13
CA THR A 27 17.00 10.70 -3.83
C THR A 27 17.20 12.20 -3.59
N LEU A 28 16.10 12.97 -3.55
CA LEU A 28 16.13 14.40 -3.27
C LEU A 28 16.49 14.69 -1.80
N ILE A 29 15.79 14.06 -0.86
CA ILE A 29 15.85 14.41 0.57
C ILE A 29 17.04 13.76 1.29
N VAL A 30 17.29 12.47 1.01
CA VAL A 30 18.31 11.68 1.74
C VAL A 30 19.64 11.71 1.03
N LYS A 31 19.65 11.54 -0.30
CA LYS A 31 20.89 11.54 -1.09
C LYS A 31 21.35 12.95 -1.51
N ASN A 32 20.51 13.98 -1.37
CA ASN A 32 20.77 15.36 -1.81
C ASN A 32 21.17 15.44 -3.30
N GLN A 33 20.55 14.64 -4.16
CA GLN A 33 20.82 14.58 -5.60
C GLN A 33 19.61 15.07 -6.43
N PRO A 34 19.41 16.38 -6.57
CA PRO A 34 18.21 16.94 -7.20
C PRO A 34 18.08 16.58 -8.69
N GLU A 35 19.19 16.57 -9.43
CA GLU A 35 19.19 16.24 -10.87
C GLU A 35 18.78 14.78 -11.13
N GLN A 36 19.21 13.87 -10.26
CA GLN A 36 18.84 12.45 -10.36
C GLN A 36 17.37 12.24 -9.99
N ALA A 37 16.89 12.91 -8.94
CA ALA A 37 15.48 12.89 -8.56
C ALA A 37 14.57 13.42 -9.68
N GLU A 38 14.97 14.49 -10.36
CA GLU A 38 14.25 15.04 -11.51
C GLU A 38 14.18 14.02 -12.66
N ARG A 39 15.30 13.40 -13.03
CA ARG A 39 15.34 12.36 -14.08
C ARG A 39 14.49 11.15 -13.73
N ASP A 40 14.51 10.71 -12.48
CA ASP A 40 13.71 9.57 -12.03
C ASP A 40 12.22 9.92 -12.00
N LEU A 41 11.86 11.16 -11.65
CA LEU A 41 10.49 11.65 -11.71
C LEU A 41 9.98 11.81 -13.14
N GLN A 42 10.81 12.31 -14.07
CA GLN A 42 10.52 12.38 -15.51
C GLN A 42 10.24 10.99 -16.08
N LYS A 43 11.06 9.98 -15.72
CA LYS A 43 10.83 8.58 -16.11
C LYS A 43 9.51 8.01 -15.54
N LEU A 44 9.18 8.33 -14.29
CA LEU A 44 7.96 7.86 -13.62
C LEU A 44 6.69 8.51 -14.17
N ARG A 45 6.74 9.80 -14.49
CA ARG A 45 5.61 10.59 -15.03
C ARG A 45 5.47 10.51 -16.54
N ASN A 46 6.54 10.09 -17.23
CA ASN A 46 6.65 10.13 -18.68
C ASN A 46 6.37 11.54 -19.23
N LYS A 47 6.94 12.55 -18.56
CA LYS A 47 6.85 13.99 -18.89
C LYS A 47 8.21 14.63 -18.67
N ASP A 48 8.59 15.56 -19.54
CA ASP A 48 9.86 16.28 -19.43
C ASP A 48 9.82 17.40 -18.37
N ASP A 49 8.68 18.09 -18.25
CA ASP A 49 8.50 19.12 -17.23
C ASP A 49 7.87 18.53 -15.96
N VAL A 50 8.70 18.41 -14.92
CA VAL A 50 8.32 17.98 -13.56
C VAL A 50 8.69 19.04 -12.52
N SER A 51 8.99 20.26 -12.96
CA SER A 51 9.47 21.37 -12.11
C SER A 51 8.52 21.65 -10.94
N ALA A 52 7.21 21.73 -11.22
CA ALA A 52 6.19 21.94 -10.21
C ALA A 52 6.15 20.83 -9.13
N GLU A 53 6.26 19.56 -9.52
CA GLU A 53 6.31 18.45 -8.54
C GLU A 53 7.61 18.47 -7.74
N MET A 54 8.74 18.83 -8.38
CA MET A 54 10.02 18.98 -7.69
C MET A 54 10.00 20.12 -6.66
N ASP A 55 9.37 21.25 -6.98
CA ASP A 55 9.24 22.38 -6.07
C ASP A 55 8.31 22.05 -4.88
N LEU A 56 7.19 21.36 -5.13
CA LEU A 56 6.34 20.84 -4.05
C LEU A 56 7.12 19.90 -3.11
N MET A 57 7.95 19.00 -3.66
CA MET A 57 8.77 18.12 -2.82
C MET A 57 9.83 18.87 -2.00
N ARG A 58 10.37 19.98 -2.53
CA ARG A 58 11.31 20.85 -1.80
C ARG A 58 10.61 21.63 -0.69
N GLU A 59 9.39 22.12 -0.93
CA GLU A 59 8.58 22.79 0.08
C GLU A 59 8.23 21.83 1.23
N GLU A 60 7.78 20.62 0.91
CA GLU A 60 7.55 19.57 1.91
C GLU A 60 8.84 19.28 2.70
N GLN A 61 9.98 19.17 2.03
CA GLN A 61 11.27 18.97 2.70
C GLN A 61 11.62 20.11 3.64
N ALA A 62 11.40 21.38 3.24
CA ALA A 62 11.67 22.53 4.09
C ALA A 62 10.78 22.54 5.34
N GLN A 63 9.51 22.17 5.22
CA GLN A 63 8.59 22.01 6.34
C GLN A 63 9.00 20.85 7.27
N MET A 64 9.44 19.72 6.68
CA MET A 64 9.93 18.57 7.44
C MET A 64 11.26 18.88 8.15
N ALA A 65 12.15 19.65 7.53
CA ALA A 65 13.43 20.06 8.13
C ALA A 65 13.25 21.08 9.26
N ALA A 66 12.18 21.88 9.23
CA ALA A 66 11.78 22.76 10.33
C ALA A 66 11.19 21.99 11.53
N THR A 67 10.84 20.71 11.35
CA THR A 67 10.30 19.84 12.38
C THR A 67 11.40 18.90 12.89
N GLU A 68 11.47 18.67 14.20
CA GLU A 68 12.44 17.73 14.78
C GLU A 68 12.19 16.30 14.25
N LYS A 69 13.26 15.52 14.02
CA LYS A 69 13.13 14.15 13.54
C LYS A 69 12.31 13.33 14.54
N VAL A 70 11.13 12.90 14.11
CA VAL A 70 10.18 12.15 14.93
C VAL A 70 10.77 10.77 15.25
N GLY A 71 11.06 10.52 16.53
CA GLY A 71 11.43 9.21 17.03
C GLY A 71 10.20 8.31 17.19
N VAL A 72 10.41 6.99 17.30
CA VAL A 72 9.30 6.03 17.48
C VAL A 72 8.49 6.32 18.77
N SER A 73 9.15 6.84 19.80
CA SER A 73 8.53 7.27 21.06
C SER A 73 7.57 8.45 20.89
N ASP A 74 7.82 9.30 19.90
CA ASP A 74 7.08 10.55 19.71
C ASP A 74 5.74 10.30 19.02
N LEU A 75 5.58 9.14 18.36
CA LEU A 75 4.28 8.71 17.82
C LEU A 75 3.22 8.51 18.91
N PHE A 76 3.63 8.21 20.14
CA PHE A 76 2.73 8.01 21.27
C PHE A 76 2.46 9.28 22.08
N HIS A 77 3.11 10.40 21.72
CA HIS A 77 3.02 11.67 22.45
C HIS A 77 2.59 12.82 21.54
N GLY A 78 2.20 13.95 22.15
CA GLY A 78 1.92 15.20 21.45
C GLY A 78 0.79 15.10 20.41
N ILE A 79 1.07 15.63 19.21
CA ILE A 79 0.11 15.76 18.10
C ILE A 79 -0.11 14.41 17.38
N TYR A 80 0.87 13.50 17.44
CA TYR A 80 0.82 12.23 16.70
C TYR A 80 0.01 11.12 17.40
N ARG A 81 -0.27 11.28 18.70
CA ARG A 81 -0.99 10.27 19.51
C ARG A 81 -2.36 9.89 18.94
N TRP A 82 -3.11 10.86 18.44
CA TRP A 82 -4.47 10.63 17.92
C TRP A 82 -4.44 9.92 16.56
N PRO A 83 -3.66 10.37 15.56
CA PRO A 83 -3.43 9.61 14.35
C PRO A 83 -2.94 8.18 14.61
N MET A 84 -2.00 8.00 15.53
CA MET A 84 -1.46 6.69 15.90
C MET A 84 -2.53 5.79 16.53
N PHE A 85 -3.33 6.32 17.47
CA PHE A 85 -4.42 5.57 18.07
C PHE A 85 -5.45 5.11 17.02
N ILE A 86 -5.84 6.00 16.10
CA ILE A 86 -6.78 5.65 15.01
C ILE A 86 -6.17 4.55 14.13
N ALA A 87 -4.90 4.66 13.75
CA ALA A 87 -4.21 3.63 12.96
C ALA A 87 -4.20 2.27 13.67
N ILE A 88 -3.89 2.23 14.96
CA ILE A 88 -3.91 0.99 15.75
C ILE A 88 -5.33 0.43 15.83
N MET A 89 -6.34 1.26 16.15
CA MET A 89 -7.73 0.82 16.22
C MET A 89 -8.25 0.30 14.89
N MET A 90 -7.85 0.91 13.76
CA MET A 90 -8.18 0.40 12.43
C MET A 90 -7.59 -0.99 12.19
N MET A 91 -6.30 -1.21 12.52
CA MET A 91 -5.65 -2.51 12.35
C MET A 91 -6.26 -3.59 13.26
N VAL A 92 -6.58 -3.21 14.50
CA VAL A 92 -7.30 -4.07 15.45
C VAL A 92 -8.67 -4.44 14.89
N ALA A 93 -9.47 -3.47 14.47
CA ALA A 93 -10.79 -3.72 13.89
C ALA A 93 -10.73 -4.64 12.66
N GLN A 94 -9.72 -4.49 11.80
CA GLN A 94 -9.51 -5.38 10.66
C GLN A 94 -9.29 -6.83 11.11
N GLN A 95 -8.43 -7.07 12.10
CA GLN A 95 -8.14 -8.42 12.59
C GLN A 95 -9.33 -9.04 13.34
N PHE A 96 -10.01 -8.26 14.18
CA PHE A 96 -11.18 -8.71 14.94
C PHE A 96 -12.43 -8.93 14.07
N SER A 97 -12.45 -8.49 12.81
CA SER A 97 -13.53 -8.85 11.88
C SER A 97 -13.63 -10.36 11.63
N GLY A 98 -12.58 -11.12 11.94
CA GLY A 98 -12.54 -12.58 11.73
C GLY A 98 -12.26 -12.97 10.27
N ILE A 99 -11.95 -12.01 9.39
CA ILE A 99 -11.71 -12.28 7.96
C ILE A 99 -10.62 -13.33 7.73
N ASN A 100 -9.56 -13.34 8.53
CA ASN A 100 -8.50 -14.34 8.42
C ASN A 100 -9.01 -15.75 8.74
N VAL A 101 -9.82 -15.91 9.80
CA VAL A 101 -10.43 -17.21 10.15
C VAL A 101 -11.38 -17.65 9.04
N ALA A 102 -12.22 -16.74 8.55
CA ALA A 102 -13.13 -17.02 7.45
C ALA A 102 -12.38 -17.49 6.19
N MET A 103 -11.26 -16.85 5.82
CA MET A 103 -10.47 -17.25 4.65
C MET A 103 -9.77 -18.59 4.85
N PHE A 104 -9.10 -18.82 6.00
CA PHE A 104 -8.35 -20.04 6.27
C PHE A 104 -9.22 -21.27 6.48
N PHE A 105 -10.38 -21.12 7.13
CA PHE A 105 -11.29 -22.23 7.46
C PHE A 105 -12.54 -22.24 6.58
N SER A 106 -12.61 -21.40 5.55
CA SER A 106 -13.74 -21.31 4.60
C SER A 106 -14.21 -22.67 4.11
N THR A 107 -13.29 -23.50 3.63
CA THR A 107 -13.62 -24.83 3.10
C THR A 107 -14.22 -25.73 4.18
N SER A 108 -13.61 -25.79 5.37
CA SER A 108 -14.15 -26.58 6.49
C SER A 108 -15.51 -26.07 6.96
N ILE A 109 -15.71 -24.74 7.03
CA ILE A 109 -17.01 -24.14 7.39
C ILE A 109 -18.09 -24.52 6.37
N PHE A 110 -17.77 -24.49 5.08
CA PHE A 110 -18.71 -24.90 4.03
C PHE A 110 -18.93 -26.42 3.98
N GLU A 111 -17.93 -27.23 4.32
CA GLU A 111 -18.08 -28.67 4.51
C GLU A 111 -19.05 -28.98 5.66
N ASP A 112 -18.86 -28.35 6.81
CA ASP A 112 -19.73 -28.47 7.99
C ASP A 112 -21.15 -27.97 7.72
N ALA A 113 -21.30 -26.98 6.83
CA ALA A 113 -22.59 -26.48 6.36
C ALA A 113 -23.32 -27.43 5.39
N GLY A 114 -22.74 -28.60 5.07
CA GLY A 114 -23.35 -29.65 4.27
C GLY A 114 -23.04 -29.57 2.78
N LEU A 115 -22.09 -28.74 2.33
CA LEU A 115 -21.69 -28.70 0.92
C LEU A 115 -20.80 -29.88 0.52
N GLY A 116 -20.17 -30.58 1.47
CA GLY A 116 -19.28 -31.71 1.20
C GLY A 116 -18.24 -31.37 0.12
N SER A 117 -18.21 -32.13 -0.97
CA SER A 117 -17.28 -31.89 -2.10
C SER A 117 -17.44 -30.54 -2.79
N ASN A 118 -18.57 -29.84 -2.60
CA ASN A 118 -18.82 -28.53 -3.20
C ASN A 118 -18.22 -27.36 -2.41
N ALA A 119 -17.71 -27.61 -1.20
CA ALA A 119 -17.16 -26.56 -0.32
C ALA A 119 -15.94 -25.83 -0.92
N VAL A 120 -15.14 -26.54 -1.72
CA VAL A 120 -13.99 -25.95 -2.43
C VAL A 120 -14.46 -24.91 -3.46
N TYR A 121 -15.55 -25.18 -4.19
CA TYR A 121 -16.13 -24.22 -5.15
C TYR A 121 -16.70 -23.00 -4.43
N ALA A 122 -17.37 -23.18 -3.28
CA ALA A 122 -17.86 -22.05 -2.46
C ALA A 122 -16.70 -21.17 -1.95
N THR A 123 -15.59 -21.80 -1.54
CA THR A 123 -14.36 -21.10 -1.14
C THR A 123 -13.76 -20.29 -2.29
N LEU A 124 -13.71 -20.86 -3.50
CA LEU A 124 -13.25 -20.15 -4.70
C LEU A 124 -14.13 -18.93 -5.02
N VAL A 125 -15.44 -19.06 -4.91
CA VAL A 125 -16.38 -17.95 -5.12
C VAL A 125 -16.18 -16.85 -4.08
N MET A 126 -15.97 -17.20 -2.81
CA MET A 126 -15.62 -16.24 -1.75
C MET A 126 -14.32 -15.48 -2.10
N GLY A 127 -13.29 -16.19 -2.55
CA GLY A 127 -12.03 -15.58 -2.97
C GLY A 127 -12.21 -14.61 -4.16
N LEU A 128 -13.00 -14.99 -5.15
CA LEU A 128 -13.33 -14.14 -6.29
C LEU A 128 -14.10 -12.89 -5.85
N ALA A 129 -15.09 -13.04 -4.97
CA ALA A 129 -15.84 -11.91 -4.43
C ALA A 129 -14.93 -10.92 -3.69
N ASN A 130 -13.94 -11.41 -2.93
CA ASN A 130 -12.96 -10.57 -2.26
C ASN A 130 -12.11 -9.75 -3.26
N VAL A 131 -11.65 -10.36 -4.35
CA VAL A 131 -10.90 -9.67 -5.41
C VAL A 131 -11.77 -8.60 -6.09
N LEU A 132 -13.02 -8.94 -6.44
CA LEU A 132 -13.95 -8.01 -7.08
C LEU A 132 -14.30 -6.82 -6.17
N MET A 133 -14.54 -7.07 -4.88
CA MET A 133 -14.79 -6.01 -3.91
C MET A 133 -13.56 -5.13 -3.71
N THR A 134 -12.35 -5.70 -3.72
CA THR A 134 -11.11 -4.93 -3.65
C THR A 134 -10.95 -4.02 -4.88
N MET A 135 -11.20 -4.54 -6.08
CA MET A 135 -11.17 -3.75 -7.31
C MET A 135 -12.19 -2.61 -7.28
N LEU A 136 -13.42 -2.88 -6.83
CA LEU A 136 -14.46 -1.86 -6.66
C LEU A 136 -14.03 -0.81 -5.64
N SER A 137 -13.44 -1.22 -4.51
CA SER A 137 -12.92 -0.30 -3.49
C SER A 137 -11.85 0.64 -4.05
N VAL A 138 -10.91 0.14 -4.85
CA VAL A 138 -9.88 0.96 -5.50
C VAL A 138 -10.51 1.93 -6.50
N TYR A 139 -11.46 1.46 -7.31
CA TYR A 139 -12.18 2.32 -8.25
C TYR A 139 -12.91 3.46 -7.54
N LEU A 140 -13.65 3.16 -6.46
CA LEU A 140 -14.38 4.16 -5.67
C LEU A 140 -13.44 5.14 -4.98
N ALA A 141 -12.33 4.66 -4.40
CA ALA A 141 -11.33 5.52 -3.76
C ALA A 141 -10.67 6.45 -4.79
N CYS A 142 -10.26 5.91 -5.94
CA CYS A 142 -9.68 6.70 -7.02
C CYS A 142 -10.69 7.73 -7.57
N PHE A 143 -11.96 7.35 -7.70
CA PHE A 143 -13.02 8.26 -8.13
C PHE A 143 -13.23 9.39 -7.12
N HIS A 144 -13.25 9.09 -5.82
CA HIS A 144 -13.39 10.12 -4.78
C HIS A 144 -12.22 11.10 -4.78
N VAL A 145 -10.98 10.60 -4.90
CA VAL A 145 -9.78 11.44 -4.99
C VAL A 145 -9.83 12.31 -6.26
N PHE A 146 -10.27 11.76 -7.40
CA PHE A 146 -10.40 12.52 -8.64
C PHE A 146 -11.45 13.63 -8.53
N VAL A 147 -12.58 13.39 -7.84
CA VAL A 147 -13.61 14.40 -7.59
C VAL A 147 -13.11 15.51 -6.65
N GLN A 148 -12.31 15.19 -5.62
CA GLN A 148 -11.74 16.19 -4.71
C GLN A 148 -10.67 17.08 -5.36
N VAL A 149 -9.99 16.63 -6.41
CA VAL A 149 -8.97 17.43 -7.13
C VAL A 149 -9.60 18.34 -8.19
N LEU A 150 -10.86 18.09 -8.59
CA LEU A 150 -11.56 18.86 -9.63
C LEU A 150 -12.47 19.98 -9.09
N ILE A 151 -12.68 20.06 -7.77
CA ILE A 151 -13.49 21.08 -7.06
C ILE A 151 -12.55 21.98 -6.26
#